data_AF-A0A1F3MMI1-F1
#
_entry.id   AF-A0A1F3MMI1-F1
#
_cell.length_a   1.000
_cell.length_b   1.000
_cell.length_c   1.000
_cell.angle_alpha   90.00
_cell.angle_beta   90.00
_cell.angle_gamma   90.00
#
_symmetry.space_group_name_H-M   'P 1'
#
loop_
_entity.id
_entity.type
_entity.pdbx_description
1 polymer ?
#
loop_
_entity_poly.entity_id
_entity_poly.type
_entity_poly.pdbx_seq_one_letter_code
_entity_poly.pdbx_strand_id
1 'polypeptide(L)'
;MSNYKIPFAIQPFREGNARTGRILTLLILLQKGLLELPILYLSACIIKRKLPHIRKETVEKILEQPYTSPKKIMGQDIKSLNTAKKYLNQMEELGIMSSTKIGKEIVYLNIDLFNLLSES
;
A
#
# COMPACT_ATOMS: atom_id res chain seq x y z
N MET A 1 5.30 -44.14 22.47
CA MET A 1 6.26 -43.26 21.77
C MET A 1 5.45 -42.22 21.00
N SER A 2 5.75 -40.94 21.19
CA SER A 2 4.84 -39.79 21.01
C SER A 2 4.37 -39.53 19.56
N ASN A 3 3.04 -39.41 19.41
CA ASN A 3 2.37 -38.79 18.27
C ASN A 3 2.55 -37.27 18.36
N TYR A 4 3.40 -36.67 17.52
CA TYR A 4 3.41 -35.21 17.34
C TYR A 4 2.27 -34.80 16.41
N LYS A 5 1.05 -34.83 16.96
CA LYS A 5 -0.09 -34.10 16.45
C LYS A 5 0.11 -32.64 16.86
N ILE A 6 0.57 -31.80 15.93
CA ILE A 6 0.76 -30.37 16.20
C ILE A 6 -0.59 -29.80 16.62
N PRO A 7 -0.74 -29.29 17.86
CA PRO A 7 -2.00 -28.83 18.36
C PRO A 7 -2.39 -27.54 17.65
N PHE A 8 -3.65 -27.51 17.21
CA PHE A 8 -4.39 -26.35 16.72
C PHE A 8 -4.49 -25.32 17.86
N ALA A 9 -3.40 -24.62 18.17
CA ALA A 9 -3.31 -23.76 19.35
C ALA A 9 -2.23 -22.67 19.24
N ILE A 10 -2.18 -21.93 18.13
CA ILE A 10 -1.68 -20.54 18.14
C ILE A 10 -2.42 -19.71 17.08
N GLN A 11 -3.73 -19.61 17.20
CA GLN A 11 -4.47 -18.48 16.61
C GLN A 11 -5.23 -17.78 17.74
N PRO A 12 -4.62 -16.83 18.48
CA PRO A 12 -5.41 -15.76 19.05
C PRO A 12 -5.86 -14.87 17.88
N PHE A 13 -7.05 -14.28 17.98
CA PHE A 13 -7.68 -13.39 16.98
C PHE A 13 -8.57 -14.10 15.94
N ARG A 14 -9.56 -14.82 16.48
CA ARG A 14 -10.90 -15.08 15.94
C ARG A 14 -11.33 -14.03 14.87
N GLU A 15 -11.40 -14.47 13.61
CA GLU A 15 -12.23 -14.08 12.44
C GLU A 15 -12.66 -12.63 12.15
N GLY A 16 -12.28 -11.63 12.95
CA GLY A 16 -12.58 -10.22 12.72
C GLY A 16 -11.34 -9.32 12.61
N ASN A 17 -10.13 -9.88 12.76
CA ASN A 17 -8.90 -9.12 13.01
C ASN A 17 -7.70 -9.50 12.10
N ALA A 18 -7.93 -10.14 10.95
CA ALA A 18 -6.85 -10.51 10.01
C ALA A 18 -6.00 -9.30 9.57
N ARG A 19 -6.64 -8.14 9.38
CA ARG A 19 -5.97 -6.86 9.06
C ARG A 19 -5.07 -6.37 10.20
N THR A 20 -5.55 -6.46 11.44
CA THR A 20 -4.83 -6.07 12.66
C THR A 20 -3.60 -6.93 12.89
N GLY A 21 -3.71 -8.25 12.66
CA GLY A 21 -2.59 -9.19 12.74
C GLY A 21 -1.48 -8.89 11.73
N ARG A 22 -1.82 -8.54 10.48
CA ARG A 22 -0.83 -8.22 9.43
C ARG A 22 -0.12 -6.89 9.68
N ILE A 23 -0.85 -5.88 10.16
CA ILE A 23 -0.27 -4.61 10.63
C ILE A 23 0.68 -4.88 11.80
N LEU A 24 0.28 -5.69 12.77
CA LEU A 24 1.15 -6.14 13.86
C LEU A 24 2.38 -6.90 13.34
N THR A 25 2.25 -7.77 12.34
CA THR A 25 3.37 -8.48 11.74
C THR A 25 4.36 -7.51 11.09
N LEU A 26 3.91 -6.52 10.33
CA LEU A 26 4.79 -5.47 9.80
C LEU A 26 5.49 -4.67 10.89
N LEU A 27 4.74 -4.26 11.91
CA LEU A 27 5.30 -3.53 13.06
C LEU A 27 6.34 -4.38 13.79
N ILE A 28 6.10 -5.69 13.95
CA ILE A 28 7.04 -6.64 14.55
C ILE A 28 8.28 -6.82 13.67
N LEU A 29 8.13 -6.92 12.35
CA LEU A 29 9.27 -7.08 11.42
C LEU A 29 10.14 -5.82 11.38
N LEU A 30 9.52 -4.63 11.41
CA LEU A 30 10.21 -3.35 11.57
C LEU A 30 10.93 -3.26 12.92
N GLN A 31 10.25 -3.61 14.03
CA GLN A 31 10.84 -3.60 15.37
C GLN A 31 12.00 -4.59 15.51
N LYS A 32 11.92 -5.75 14.82
CA LYS A 32 12.97 -6.77 14.82
C LYS A 32 14.11 -6.47 13.83
N GLY A 33 14.03 -5.39 13.06
CA GLY A 33 15.03 -5.06 12.03
C GLY A 33 15.09 -6.07 10.89
N LEU A 34 14.10 -6.96 10.77
CA LEU A 34 14.02 -7.97 9.71
C LEU A 34 13.42 -7.40 8.42
N LEU A 35 12.82 -6.21 8.50
CA LEU A 35 12.36 -5.42 7.38
C LEU A 35 13.10 -4.08 7.40
N GLU A 36 14.26 -4.00 6.76
CA GLU A 36 15.08 -2.77 6.72
C GLU A 36 14.46 -1.65 5.86
N LEU A 37 13.58 -2.01 4.91
CA LEU A 37 12.90 -1.08 4.01
C LEU A 37 11.40 -1.36 4.01
N PRO A 38 10.54 -0.42 4.47
CA PRO A 38 9.10 -0.53 4.27
C PRO A 38 8.82 -0.74 2.78
N ILE A 39 7.85 -1.59 2.43
CA ILE A 39 7.46 -1.83 1.02
C ILE A 39 7.10 -0.52 0.30
N LEU A 40 6.60 0.46 1.04
CA LEU A 40 6.43 1.85 0.61
C LEU A 40 7.68 2.43 -0.07
N TYR A 41 8.86 2.08 0.44
CA TYR A 41 10.17 2.55 -0.03
C TYR A 41 10.58 1.87 -1.35
N LEU A 42 10.16 0.63 -1.59
CA LEU A 42 10.42 -0.05 -2.86
C LEU A 42 9.56 0.57 -3.98
N SER A 43 8.25 0.71 -3.76
CA SER A 43 7.35 1.34 -4.73
C SER A 43 7.75 2.80 -4.98
N ALA A 44 8.13 3.54 -3.93
CA ALA A 44 8.66 4.90 -4.06
C ALA A 44 9.96 4.95 -4.88
N CYS A 45 10.89 4.00 -4.69
CA CYS A 45 12.12 3.92 -5.48
C CYS A 45 11.86 3.63 -6.96
N ILE A 46 10.93 2.72 -7.26
CA ILE A 46 10.53 2.41 -8.64
C ILE A 46 9.93 3.65 -9.30
N ILE A 47 8.99 4.32 -8.62
CA ILE A 47 8.36 5.55 -9.12
C ILE A 47 9.40 6.65 -9.31
N LYS A 48 10.30 6.87 -8.34
CA LYS A 48 11.34 7.91 -8.45
C LYS A 48 12.23 7.67 -9.67
N ARG A 49 12.55 6.41 -9.98
CA ARG A 49 13.39 6.05 -11.13
C ARG A 49 12.64 6.17 -12.47
N LYS A 50 11.35 5.84 -12.51
CA LYS A 50 10.55 5.78 -13.74
C LYS A 50 9.79 7.07 -14.04
N LEU A 51 9.44 7.84 -13.01
CA LEU A 51 8.66 9.08 -13.06
C LEU A 51 9.40 10.20 -12.31
N PRO A 52 10.63 10.57 -12.72
CA PRO A 52 11.45 11.56 -12.02
C PRO A 52 10.86 12.98 -12.03
N HIS A 53 9.89 13.25 -12.90
CA HIS A 53 9.14 14.50 -12.96
C HIS A 53 8.12 14.67 -11.82
N ILE A 54 7.81 13.59 -11.08
CA ILE A 54 6.95 13.66 -9.90
C ILE A 54 7.85 13.85 -8.69
N ARG A 55 7.57 14.89 -7.90
CA ARG A 55 8.32 15.19 -6.68
C ARG A 55 8.25 14.02 -5.69
N LYS A 56 9.37 13.76 -5.02
CA LYS A 56 9.48 12.69 -4.01
C LYS A 56 8.40 12.82 -2.93
N GLU A 57 8.20 14.03 -2.41
CA GLU A 57 7.24 14.29 -1.34
C GLU A 57 5.80 13.97 -1.79
N THR A 58 5.48 14.20 -3.06
CA THR A 58 4.17 13.88 -3.65
C THR A 58 3.97 12.37 -3.74
N VAL A 59 5.00 11.63 -4.17
CA VAL A 59 4.97 10.17 -4.27
C VAL A 59 4.76 9.55 -2.90
N GLU A 60 5.53 9.97 -1.90
CA GLU A 60 5.43 9.46 -0.53
C GLU A 60 4.03 9.69 0.05
N LYS A 61 3.50 10.92 -0.04
CA LYS A 61 2.14 11.24 0.42
C LYS A 61 1.05 10.41 -0.26
N ILE A 62 1.20 10.12 -1.56
CA ILE A 62 0.26 9.29 -2.31
C ILE A 62 0.34 7.84 -1.81
N LEU A 63 1.55 7.30 -1.65
CA LEU A 63 1.76 5.91 -1.23
C LEU A 63 1.37 5.66 0.22
N GLU A 64 1.53 6.64 1.12
CA GLU A 64 1.06 6.56 2.52
C GLU A 64 -0.43 6.26 2.64
N GLN A 65 -1.22 6.61 1.62
CA GLN A 65 -2.64 6.34 1.59
C GLN A 65 -2.90 4.95 0.95
N PRO A 66 -3.53 3.99 1.65
CA PRO A 66 -3.83 2.68 1.08
C PRO A 66 -4.81 2.77 -0.10
N TYR A 67 -5.62 3.82 -0.13
CA TYR A 67 -6.48 4.19 -1.23
C TYR A 67 -6.51 5.71 -1.39
N THR A 68 -6.58 6.19 -2.63
CA THR A 68 -6.59 7.62 -2.91
C THR A 68 -7.48 7.95 -4.10
N SER A 69 -7.83 9.23 -4.26
CA SER A 69 -8.58 9.71 -5.43
C SER A 69 -7.92 10.95 -6.01
N PRO A 70 -8.12 11.27 -7.30
CA PRO A 70 -7.52 12.45 -7.91
C PRO A 70 -7.84 13.74 -7.15
N LYS A 71 -9.04 13.84 -6.54
CA LYS A 71 -9.43 14.99 -5.72
C LYS A 71 -8.67 15.06 -4.39
N LYS A 72 -8.42 13.93 -3.74
CA LYS A 72 -7.73 13.86 -2.44
C LYS A 72 -6.25 14.23 -2.53
N ILE A 73 -5.61 13.95 -3.66
CA ILE A 73 -4.17 14.24 -3.84
C ILE A 73 -3.91 15.67 -4.33
N MET A 74 -4.97 16.44 -4.60
CA MET A 74 -4.82 17.86 -4.90
C MET A 74 -4.27 18.59 -3.67
N GLY A 75 -3.37 19.54 -3.89
CA GLY A 75 -2.70 20.24 -2.81
C GLY A 75 -1.62 21.19 -3.33
N GLN A 76 -0.62 21.48 -2.49
CA GLN A 76 0.47 22.39 -2.84
C GLN A 76 1.21 21.98 -4.13
N ASP A 77 1.44 20.68 -4.31
CA ASP A 77 2.23 20.14 -5.43
C ASP A 77 1.39 19.77 -6.66
N ILE A 78 0.09 19.48 -6.49
CA ILE A 78 -0.82 19.09 -7.56
C ILE A 78 -2.00 20.05 -7.59
N LYS A 79 -1.93 21.03 -8.51
CA LYS A 79 -2.95 22.09 -8.65
C LYS A 79 -4.11 21.73 -9.58
N SER A 80 -3.95 20.71 -10.43
CA SER A 80 -4.97 20.33 -11.41
C SER A 80 -5.40 18.87 -11.25
N LEU A 81 -6.71 18.64 -11.39
CA LEU A 81 -7.31 17.30 -11.36
C LEU A 81 -6.82 16.43 -12.53
N ASN A 82 -6.48 17.03 -13.67
CA ASN A 82 -5.91 16.31 -14.81
C ASN A 82 -4.48 15.83 -14.51
N THR A 83 -3.68 16.66 -13.82
CA THR A 83 -2.33 16.28 -13.37
C THR A 83 -2.42 15.16 -12.33
N ALA A 84 -3.35 15.27 -11.38
CA ALA A 84 -3.62 14.22 -10.39
C ALA A 84 -3.94 12.87 -11.05
N LYS A 85 -4.90 12.87 -11.99
CA LYS A 85 -5.26 11.69 -12.78
C LYS A 85 -4.08 11.14 -13.56
N LYS A 86 -3.31 12.01 -14.23
CA LYS A 86 -2.13 11.63 -15.00
C LYS A 86 -1.12 10.88 -14.14
N TYR A 87 -0.80 11.40 -12.94
CA TYR A 87 0.17 10.74 -12.06
C TYR A 87 -0.34 9.38 -11.56
N LEU A 88 -1.60 9.30 -11.16
CA LEU A 88 -2.19 8.05 -10.69
C LEU A 88 -2.26 6.98 -11.80
N ASN A 89 -2.59 7.38 -13.03
CA ASN A 89 -2.56 6.49 -14.19
C ASN A 89 -1.13 6.01 -14.51
N GLN A 90 -0.13 6.90 -14.43
CA GLN A 90 1.27 6.49 -14.62
C GLN A 90 1.73 5.48 -13.56
N MET A 91 1.26 5.61 -12.31
CA MET A 91 1.55 4.64 -11.25
C MET A 91 0.80 3.31 -11.46
N GLU A 92 -0.39 3.35 -12.06
CA GLU A 92 -1.14 2.17 -12.47
C GLU A 92 -0.48 1.43 -13.63
N GLU A 93 0.04 2.15 -14.64
CA GLU A 93 0.83 1.58 -15.73
C GLU A 93 2.11 0.89 -15.25
N LEU A 94 2.69 1.35 -14.14
CA LEU A 94 3.82 0.71 -13.47
C LEU A 94 3.41 -0.51 -12.64
N GLY A 95 2.12 -0.80 -12.51
CA GLY A 95 1.58 -1.87 -11.68
C GLY A 95 1.75 -1.61 -10.19
N ILE A 96 1.76 -0.36 -9.73
CA ILE A 96 1.85 0.00 -8.31
C ILE A 96 0.48 0.41 -7.75
N MET A 97 -0.37 0.94 -8.62
CA MET A 97 -1.75 1.30 -8.31
C MET A 97 -2.73 0.48 -9.15
N SER A 98 -3.96 0.34 -8.67
CA SER A 98 -5.08 -0.20 -9.44
C SER A 98 -6.30 0.70 -9.27
N SER A 99 -6.86 1.16 -10.38
CA SER A 99 -8.05 2.00 -10.36
C SER A 99 -9.33 1.16 -10.24
N THR A 100 -10.28 1.66 -9.46
CA THR A 100 -11.62 1.09 -9.33
C THR A 100 -12.65 2.21 -9.22
N LYS A 101 -13.85 1.97 -9.75
CA LYS A 101 -14.95 2.93 -9.68
C LYS A 101 -15.81 2.65 -8.46
N ILE A 102 -15.84 3.59 -7.51
CA ILE A 102 -16.69 3.52 -6.32
C ILE A 102 -17.71 4.64 -6.40
N GLY A 103 -18.95 4.27 -6.70
CA GLY A 103 -20.04 5.23 -6.93
C GLY A 103 -19.75 6.15 -8.12
N LYS A 104 -19.62 7.46 -7.85
CA LYS A 104 -19.33 8.49 -8.87
C LYS A 104 -17.84 8.82 -8.97
N GLU A 105 -16.98 8.24 -8.15
CA GLU A 105 -15.55 8.57 -8.10
C GLU A 105 -14.66 7.41 -8.56
N ILE A 106 -13.52 7.77 -9.15
CA ILE A 106 -12.44 6.84 -9.44
C ILE A 106 -11.49 6.87 -8.25
N VAL A 107 -11.23 5.70 -7.68
CA VAL A 107 -10.33 5.48 -6.54
C VAL A 107 -9.19 4.60 -7.00
N TYR A 108 -7.97 4.92 -6.58
CA TYR A 108 -6.76 4.17 -6.87
C TYR A 108 -6.31 3.48 -5.60
N LEU A 109 -6.16 2.17 -5.67
CA LEU A 109 -5.72 1.29 -4.61
C LEU A 109 -4.22 1.06 -4.78
N ASN A 110 -3.44 1.27 -3.73
CA ASN A 110 -2.03 0.89 -3.75
C ASN A 110 -1.97 -0.64 -3.68
N ILE A 111 -1.55 -1.31 -4.76
CA ILE A 111 -1.61 -2.77 -4.80
C ILE A 111 -0.56 -3.41 -3.92
N ASP A 112 0.59 -2.77 -3.70
CA ASP A 112 1.64 -3.32 -2.82
C ASP A 112 1.19 -3.27 -1.36
N LEU A 113 0.56 -2.17 -0.95
CA LEU A 113 -0.09 -2.07 0.36
C LEU A 113 -1.32 -2.98 0.45
N PHE A 114 -2.13 -3.05 -0.60
CA PHE A 114 -3.34 -3.85 -0.60
C PHE A 114 -3.02 -5.34 -0.57
N ASN A 115 -2.14 -5.86 -1.41
CA ASN A 115 -1.73 -7.27 -1.41
C ASN A 115 -1.14 -7.66 -0.06
N LEU A 116 -0.34 -6.78 0.54
CA LEU A 116 0.17 -7.01 1.88
C LEU A 116 -0.95 -7.08 2.93
N LEU A 117 -1.99 -6.27 2.78
CA LEU A 117 -3.15 -6.26 3.67
C LEU A 117 -4.20 -7.34 3.31
N SER A 118 -4.16 -7.91 2.11
CA SER A 118 -5.23 -8.71 1.50
C SER A 118 -4.83 -10.15 1.19
N GLU A 119 -3.55 -10.50 1.05
CA GLU A 119 -3.13 -11.90 0.88
C GLU A 119 -3.50 -12.69 2.14
N SER A 120 -4.41 -13.63 1.93
CA SER A 120 -5.16 -14.42 2.91
C SER A 120 -4.94 -15.89 2.65
#